data_AF-A0A4P8GRQ0-F1
#
_entry.id   AF-A0A4P8GRQ0-F1
#
_cell.length_a   1.000
_cell.length_b   1.000
_cell.length_c   1.000
_cell.angle_alpha   90.00
_cell.angle_beta   90.00
_cell.angle_gamma   90.00
#
_symmetry.space_group_name_H-M   'P 1'
#
loop_
_entity.id
_entity.type
_entity.pdbx_description
1 polymer ?
#
loop_
_entity_poly.entity_id
_entity_poly.type
_entity_poly.pdbx_seq_one_letter_code
_entity_poly.pdbx_strand_id
1 'polypeptide(L)'
;MKRTTHEPTPDFWGYARNYLHDFLPNVREMAPRSIEAYRISLESYVHYLVTEKQVRRQNIGFDHFDRQFLKDWVVWMRQAKEYLPATIGLRLSAVKAFLNFASAEDLTLVAVYQAAKNIKAPATPRKPIEYLQEN
;
A
#
# COMPACT_ATOMS: atom_id res chain seq x y z
N MET A 1 22.47 -23.59 -26.51
CA MET A 1 22.34 -22.45 -25.57
C MET A 1 20.86 -22.10 -25.44
N LYS A 2 20.25 -22.33 -24.26
CA LYS A 2 18.91 -21.83 -23.98
C LYS A 2 19.07 -20.34 -23.64
N ARG A 3 18.57 -19.45 -24.51
CA ARG A 3 18.36 -18.04 -24.14
C ARG A 3 17.18 -18.03 -23.17
N THR A 4 17.46 -18.06 -21.88
CA THR A 4 16.50 -17.59 -20.88
C THR A 4 16.40 -16.08 -21.08
N THR A 5 15.41 -15.65 -21.86
CA THR A 5 14.92 -14.28 -21.86
C THR A 5 14.41 -14.00 -20.46
N HIS A 6 15.27 -13.47 -19.58
CA HIS A 6 14.84 -12.95 -18.30
C HIS A 6 14.08 -11.67 -18.62
N GLU A 7 12.75 -11.75 -18.69
CA GLU A 7 11.94 -10.55 -18.61
C GLU A 7 12.35 -9.81 -17.34
N PRO A 8 12.74 -8.53 -17.42
CA PRO A 8 13.18 -7.80 -16.23
C PRO A 8 12.01 -7.72 -15.26
N THR A 9 12.19 -8.31 -14.07
CA THR A 9 11.19 -8.24 -13.01
C THR A 9 10.99 -6.76 -12.62
N PRO A 10 9.74 -6.28 -12.47
CA PRO A 10 9.50 -4.88 -12.12
C PRO A 10 10.15 -4.51 -10.78
N ASP A 11 10.95 -3.44 -10.78
CA ASP A 11 11.67 -2.97 -9.59
C ASP A 11 10.74 -2.20 -8.65
N PHE A 12 10.31 -2.85 -7.57
CA PHE A 12 9.46 -2.23 -6.55
C PHE A 12 10.03 -0.90 -6.03
N TRP A 13 11.34 -0.81 -5.79
CA TRP A 13 11.94 0.39 -5.19
C TRP A 13 11.99 1.57 -6.16
N GLY A 14 12.29 1.31 -7.43
CA GLY A 14 12.21 2.30 -8.50
C GLY A 14 10.79 2.88 -8.64
N TYR A 15 9.76 2.02 -8.63
CA TYR A 15 8.36 2.46 -8.69
C TYR A 15 7.97 3.25 -7.45
N ALA A 16 8.34 2.80 -6.25
CA ALA A 16 8.05 3.51 -5.01
C ALA A 16 8.70 4.91 -4.99
N ARG A 17 9.95 5.02 -5.46
CA ARG A 17 10.66 6.29 -5.57
C ARG A 17 9.95 7.23 -6.55
N ASN A 18 9.69 6.77 -7.78
CA ASN A 18 9.00 7.56 -8.80
C ASN A 18 7.61 8.00 -8.29
N TYR A 19 6.87 7.08 -7.69
CA TYR A 19 5.56 7.39 -7.12
C TYR A 19 5.61 8.54 -6.11
N LEU A 20 6.50 8.44 -5.11
CA LEU A 20 6.57 9.40 -4.01
C LEU A 20 7.22 10.75 -4.41
N HIS A 21 8.19 10.74 -5.31
CA HIS A 21 9.00 11.91 -5.64
C HIS A 21 8.65 12.60 -6.95
N ASP A 22 7.98 11.91 -7.87
CA ASP A 22 7.66 12.45 -9.18
C ASP A 22 6.14 12.47 -9.39
N PHE A 23 5.46 11.33 -9.29
CA PHE A 23 4.02 11.24 -9.58
C PHE A 23 3.15 12.01 -8.58
N LEU A 24 3.30 11.73 -7.27
CA LEU A 24 2.49 12.40 -6.25
C LEU A 24 2.67 13.94 -6.21
N PRO A 25 3.90 14.49 -6.24
CA PRO A 25 4.07 15.95 -6.20
C PRO A 25 3.81 16.63 -7.54
N ASN A 26 4.25 16.06 -8.68
CA ASN A 26 4.23 16.79 -9.95
C ASN A 26 3.03 16.46 -10.83
N VAL A 27 2.45 15.25 -10.69
CA VAL A 27 1.29 14.83 -11.50
C VAL A 27 -0.02 14.95 -10.71
N ARG A 28 0.00 14.59 -9.43
CA ARG A 28 -1.17 14.68 -8.54
C ARG A 28 -1.22 15.97 -7.71
N GLU A 29 -0.16 16.79 -7.76
CA GLU A 29 -0.04 18.06 -7.02
C GLU A 29 -0.40 17.92 -5.52
N MET A 30 -0.04 16.78 -4.92
CA MET A 30 -0.42 16.48 -3.54
C MET A 30 0.41 17.29 -2.55
N ALA A 31 -0.25 17.80 -1.51
CA ALA A 31 0.43 18.51 -0.43
C ALA A 31 1.48 17.61 0.27
N PRO A 32 2.60 18.17 0.75
CA PRO A 32 3.68 17.39 1.37
C PRO A 32 3.22 16.48 2.52
N ARG A 33 2.27 16.94 3.34
CA ARG A 33 1.68 16.14 4.43
C ARG A 33 0.95 14.91 3.93
N SER A 34 0.27 15.02 2.78
CA SER A 34 -0.40 13.89 2.16
C SER A 34 0.62 12.92 1.57
N ILE A 35 1.65 13.39 0.86
CA ILE A 35 2.74 12.55 0.35
C ILE A 35 3.42 11.77 1.48
N GLU A 36 3.67 12.43 2.61
CA GLU A 36 4.25 11.83 3.79
C GLU A 36 3.37 10.71 4.36
N ALA A 37 2.05 10.87 4.36
CA ALA A 37 1.12 9.80 4.77
C ALA A 37 1.21 8.57 3.84
N TYR A 38 1.43 8.76 2.54
CA TYR A 38 1.64 7.65 1.60
C TYR A 38 3.00 6.96 1.84
N ARG A 39 4.07 7.73 2.05
CA ARG A 39 5.39 7.20 2.42
C ARG A 39 5.32 6.34 3.68
N ILE A 40 4.76 6.88 4.77
CA ILE A 40 4.57 6.16 6.04
C ILE A 40 3.73 4.89 5.84
N SER A 41 2.76 4.90 4.93
CA SER A 41 1.93 3.73 4.64
C SER A 41 2.70 2.63 3.92
N LEU A 42 3.50 2.98 2.91
CA LEU A 42 4.39 2.04 2.23
C LEU A 42 5.46 1.49 3.17
N GLU A 43 6.08 2.33 3.99
CA GLU A 43 7.06 1.91 4.99
C GLU A 43 6.47 0.96 6.03
N SER A 44 5.23 1.17 6.44
CA SER A 44 4.54 0.25 7.35
C SER A 44 4.30 -1.13 6.73
N TYR A 45 4.07 -1.19 5.42
CA TYR A 45 3.95 -2.47 4.73
C TYR A 45 5.29 -3.17 4.58
N VAL A 46 6.33 -2.42 4.16
CA VAL A 46 7.72 -2.91 4.10
C VAL A 46 8.16 -3.46 5.45
N HIS A 47 7.88 -2.74 6.54
CA HIS A 47 8.23 -3.18 7.89
C HIS A 47 7.56 -4.52 8.22
N TYR A 48 6.26 -4.66 7.94
CA TYR A 48 5.54 -5.92 8.11
C TYR A 48 6.14 -7.07 7.30
N LEU A 49 6.51 -6.84 6.03
CA LEU A 49 7.14 -7.88 5.21
C LEU A 49 8.49 -8.34 5.81
N VAL A 50 9.26 -7.40 6.36
CA VAL A 50 10.55 -7.70 6.98
C VAL A 50 10.38 -8.42 8.31
N THR A 51 9.50 -7.93 9.20
CA THR A 51 9.40 -8.46 10.58
C THR A 51 8.55 -9.72 10.67
N GLU A 52 7.43 -9.78 9.94
CA GLU A 52 6.47 -10.88 10.08
C GLU A 52 6.65 -11.94 8.99
N LYS A 53 7.04 -11.54 7.79
CA LYS A 53 7.19 -12.44 6.64
C LYS A 53 8.64 -12.79 6.34
N GLN A 54 9.59 -12.23 7.10
CA GLN A 54 11.02 -12.51 7.00
C GLN A 54 11.58 -12.29 5.58
N VAL A 55 10.96 -11.39 4.82
CA VAL A 55 11.42 -11.00 3.49
C VAL A 55 12.58 -10.04 3.67
N ARG A 56 13.74 -10.37 3.10
CA ARG A 56 14.88 -9.44 3.08
C ARG A 56 14.47 -8.18 2.33
N ARG A 57 14.77 -7.00 2.88
CA ARG A 57 14.35 -5.71 2.29
C ARG A 57 14.69 -5.57 0.80
N GLN A 58 15.90 -5.98 0.41
CA GLN A 58 16.37 -5.94 -0.99
C GLN A 58 15.62 -6.89 -1.94
N ASN A 59 14.89 -7.88 -1.39
CA ASN A 59 14.14 -8.87 -2.15
C ASN A 59 12.63 -8.55 -2.21
N ILE A 60 12.19 -7.45 -1.60
CA ILE A 60 10.78 -7.03 -1.67
C ILE A 60 10.46 -6.67 -3.13
N GLY A 61 9.42 -7.31 -3.65
CA GLY A 61 8.90 -7.14 -5.00
C GLY A 61 7.38 -7.16 -5.03
N PHE A 62 6.79 -6.99 -6.21
CA PHE A 62 5.33 -6.97 -6.40
C PHE A 62 4.66 -8.33 -6.19
N ASP A 63 5.41 -9.43 -6.25
CA ASP A 63 5.01 -10.78 -5.87
C ASP A 63 4.57 -10.86 -4.38
N HIS A 64 5.09 -9.97 -3.55
CA HIS A 64 4.72 -9.87 -2.14
C HIS A 64 3.42 -9.10 -1.90
N PHE A 65 2.73 -8.61 -2.94
CA PHE A 65 1.49 -7.82 -2.84
C PHE A 65 0.23 -8.61 -3.22
N ASP A 66 0.30 -9.93 -3.17
CA ASP A 66 -0.88 -10.75 -3.37
C ASP A 66 -1.96 -10.50 -2.29
N ARG A 67 -3.14 -11.07 -2.55
CA ARG A 67 -4.28 -10.90 -1.66
C ARG A 67 -4.03 -11.40 -0.24
N GLN A 68 -3.23 -12.46 -0.08
CA GLN A 68 -2.97 -13.05 1.23
C GLN A 68 -2.03 -12.17 2.04
N PHE A 69 -0.93 -11.69 1.45
CA PHE A 69 -0.01 -10.79 2.14
C PHE A 69 -0.70 -9.52 2.66
N LEU A 70 -1.55 -8.92 1.84
CA LEU A 70 -2.28 -7.70 2.20
C LEU A 70 -3.37 -7.95 3.26
N LYS A 71 -4.06 -9.11 3.22
CA LYS A 71 -5.01 -9.48 4.28
C LYS A 71 -4.30 -9.70 5.61
N ASP A 72 -3.22 -10.46 5.59
CA ASP A 72 -2.42 -10.72 6.78
C ASP A 72 -1.83 -9.42 7.35
N TRP A 73 -1.44 -8.48 6.49
CA TRP A 73 -1.00 -7.16 6.93
C TRP A 73 -2.10 -6.37 7.64
N VAL A 74 -3.34 -6.42 7.13
CA VAL A 74 -4.51 -5.79 7.79
C VAL A 74 -4.75 -6.41 9.17
N VAL A 75 -4.63 -7.74 9.29
CA VAL A 75 -4.75 -8.45 10.57
C VAL A 75 -3.62 -8.05 11.52
N TRP A 76 -2.38 -8.02 11.05
CA TRP A 76 -1.21 -7.61 11.82
C TRP A 76 -1.33 -6.17 12.33
N MET A 77 -1.77 -5.23 11.48
CA MET A 77 -2.01 -3.84 11.91
C MET A 77 -3.04 -3.77 13.04
N ARG A 78 -4.05 -4.64 13.02
CA ARG A 78 -5.10 -4.68 14.04
C ARG A 78 -4.63 -5.36 15.33
N GLN A 79 -3.91 -6.47 15.23
CA GLN A 79 -3.61 -7.33 16.38
C GLN A 79 -2.26 -7.02 17.02
N ALA A 80 -1.22 -6.80 16.22
CA ALA A 80 0.13 -6.56 16.72
C ALA A 80 0.43 -5.08 16.92
N LYS A 81 -0.15 -4.20 16.10
CA LYS A 81 0.04 -2.74 16.21
C LYS A 81 -1.13 -2.00 16.85
N GLU A 82 -2.24 -2.71 17.11
CA GLU A 82 -3.47 -2.17 17.72
C GLU A 82 -4.00 -0.90 17.03
N TYR A 83 -3.77 -0.77 15.72
CA TYR A 83 -4.23 0.39 14.97
C TYR A 83 -5.76 0.46 14.92
N LEU A 84 -6.26 1.70 14.97
CA LEU A 84 -7.68 1.99 14.79
C LEU A 84 -8.12 1.67 13.34
N PRO A 85 -9.38 1.28 13.12
CA PRO A 85 -9.90 0.97 11.78
C PRO A 85 -9.64 2.08 10.74
N ALA A 86 -9.74 3.35 11.15
CA ALA A 86 -9.44 4.50 10.29
C ALA A 86 -7.99 4.52 9.82
N THR A 87 -7.02 4.27 10.71
CA THR A 87 -5.59 4.21 10.38
C THR A 87 -5.29 3.03 9.45
N ILE A 88 -5.88 1.87 9.70
CA ILE A 88 -5.76 0.68 8.84
C ILE A 88 -6.30 1.00 7.44
N GLY A 89 -7.48 1.64 7.35
CA GLY A 89 -8.08 2.07 6.10
C GLY A 89 -7.24 3.06 5.31
N LEU A 90 -6.66 4.05 5.99
CA LEU A 90 -5.74 5.01 5.38
C LEU A 90 -4.52 4.30 4.76
N ARG A 91 -3.85 3.45 5.53
CA ARG A 91 -2.64 2.73 5.10
C ARG A 91 -2.93 1.79 3.93
N LEU A 92 -4.01 1.01 4.02
CA LEU A 92 -4.42 0.12 2.95
C LEU A 92 -4.79 0.89 1.68
N SER A 93 -5.44 2.04 1.80
CA SER A 93 -5.80 2.87 0.64
C SER A 93 -4.57 3.45 -0.05
N ALA A 94 -3.59 3.91 0.70
CA ALA A 94 -2.32 4.40 0.15
C ALA A 94 -1.55 3.29 -0.61
N VAL A 95 -1.48 2.07 -0.05
CA VAL A 95 -0.86 0.93 -0.75
C VAL A 95 -1.61 0.59 -2.05
N LYS A 96 -2.95 0.56 -2.02
CA LYS A 96 -3.74 0.32 -3.24
C LYS A 96 -3.56 1.40 -4.30
N ALA A 97 -3.45 2.66 -3.88
CA ALA A 97 -3.21 3.78 -4.80
C ALA A 97 -1.82 3.68 -5.45
N PHE A 98 -0.80 3.26 -4.69
CA PHE A 98 0.52 2.94 -5.23
C PHE A 98 0.45 1.78 -6.24
N LEU A 99 -0.25 0.69 -5.93
CA LEU A 99 -0.40 -0.43 -6.87
C LEU A 99 -1.17 -0.03 -8.13
N ASN A 100 -2.17 0.84 -8.01
CA ASN A 100 -2.89 1.39 -9.16
C ASN A 100 -1.95 2.19 -10.07
N PHE A 101 -1.12 3.06 -9.49
CA PHE A 101 -0.07 3.76 -10.24
C PHE A 101 0.87 2.78 -10.93
N ALA A 102 1.42 1.81 -10.20
CA ALA A 102 2.35 0.84 -10.77
C ALA A 102 1.73 0.03 -11.92
N SER A 103 0.46 -0.35 -11.82
CA SER A 103 -0.26 -1.03 -12.90
C SER A 103 -0.60 -0.17 -14.11
N ALA A 104 -0.59 1.15 -13.96
CA ALA A 104 -0.75 2.08 -15.08
C ALA A 104 0.55 2.26 -15.86
N GLU A 105 1.70 2.16 -15.16
CA GLU A 105 3.04 2.24 -15.75
C GLU A 105 3.51 0.89 -16.34
N ASP A 106 3.06 -0.23 -15.78
CA ASP A 106 3.42 -1.58 -16.23
C ASP A 106 2.24 -2.56 -16.22
N LEU A 107 1.89 -3.04 -17.41
CA LEU A 107 0.77 -3.95 -17.65
C LEU A 107 0.90 -5.27 -16.86
N THR A 108 2.12 -5.75 -16.61
CA THR A 108 2.36 -6.99 -15.86
C THR A 108 1.91 -6.89 -14.41
N LEU A 109 1.78 -5.67 -13.88
CA LEU A 109 1.34 -5.38 -12.51
C LEU A 109 -0.18 -5.23 -12.37
N VAL A 110 -0.95 -5.27 -13.47
CA VAL A 110 -2.42 -5.16 -13.41
C VAL A 110 -3.02 -6.26 -12.54
N ALA A 111 -2.56 -7.51 -12.67
CA ALA A 111 -3.09 -8.61 -11.85
C ALA A 111 -2.86 -8.38 -10.34
N VAL A 112 -1.70 -7.82 -9.97
CA VAL A 112 -1.35 -7.47 -8.58
C VAL A 112 -2.31 -6.41 -8.05
N TYR A 113 -2.54 -5.33 -8.81
CA TYR A 113 -3.50 -4.30 -8.42
C TYR A 113 -4.93 -4.85 -8.28
N GLN A 114 -5.38 -5.69 -9.23
CA GLN A 114 -6.72 -6.28 -9.21
C GLN A 114 -6.92 -7.19 -7.99
N ALA A 115 -5.91 -7.94 -7.58
CA ALA A 115 -5.95 -8.75 -6.37
C ALA A 115 -6.07 -7.89 -5.10
N ALA A 116 -5.39 -6.74 -5.07
CA ALA A 116 -5.38 -5.82 -3.94
C ALA A 116 -6.67 -4.98 -3.82
N LYS A 117 -7.25 -4.52 -4.94
CA LYS A 117 -8.30 -3.47 -4.95
C LYS A 117 -9.52 -3.84 -4.10
N ASN A 118 -9.87 -5.13 -4.04
CA ASN A 118 -11.08 -5.64 -3.37
C ASN A 118 -10.89 -5.94 -1.87
N ILE A 119 -9.68 -5.77 -1.32
CA ILE A 119 -9.43 -6.00 0.11
C ILE A 119 -10.10 -4.91 0.94
N LYS A 120 -10.95 -5.28 1.89
CA LYS A 120 -11.67 -4.28 2.70
C LYS A 120 -10.94 -4.03 4.01
N ALA A 121 -10.84 -2.75 4.39
CA ALA A 121 -10.44 -2.38 5.74
C ALA A 121 -11.55 -2.73 6.74
N PRO A 122 -11.21 -2.89 8.03
CA PRO A 122 -12.20 -3.03 9.09
C PRO A 122 -13.14 -1.83 9.10
N ALA A 123 -14.43 -2.06 9.39
CA ALA A 123 -15.40 -0.98 9.48
C ALA A 123 -15.06 -0.06 10.66
N THR A 124 -15.11 1.25 10.44
CA THR A 124 -15.03 2.25 11.51
C THR A 124 -16.41 2.38 12.16
N PRO A 125 -16.55 2.21 13.49
CA PRO A 125 -17.80 2.53 14.18
C PRO A 125 -18.14 4.01 13.95
N ARG A 126 -19.32 4.31 13.41
CA ARG A 126 -19.80 5.69 13.32
C ARG A 126 -20.10 6.17 14.73
N LYS A 127 -19.42 7.22 15.20
CA LYS A 127 -19.88 7.94 16.40
C LYS A 127 -21.19 8.66 16.03
N PRO A 128 -22.25 8.55 16.84
CA PRO A 128 -23.44 9.38 16.67
C PRO A 128 -23.02 10.86 16.67
N ILE A 129 -23.53 11.64 15.73
CA ILE A 129 -23.35 13.09 15.75
C ILE A 129 -24.25 13.58 16.88
N GLU A 130 -23.66 14.00 18.00
CA GLU A 130 -24.37 14.81 19.00
C GLU A 130 -24.65 16.15 18.33
N TYR A 131 -25.88 16.34 17.88
CA TYR A 131 -26.36 17.64 17.47
C TYR A 131 -26.28 18.58 18.68
N LEU A 132 -25.55 19.68 18.54
CA LEU A 132 -25.58 20.79 19.48
C LEU A 132 -27.05 21.20 19.68
N GLN A 133 -27.57 21.08 20.89
CA GLN A 133 -28.80 21.74 21.26
C GLN A 133 -28.50 23.24 21.34
N GLU A 134 -29.06 24.01 20.41
CA GLU A 134 -29.11 25.47 20.50
C GLU A 134 -29.98 25.84 21.71
N ASN A 135 -29.40 26.58 22.65
CA ASN A 135 -30.11 27.25 23.74
C ASN A 135 -30.72 28.56 23.25
#